data_AF-A0A067MIS4-F1
#
_entry.id   AF-A0A067MIS4-F1
#
_cell.length_a   1.000
_cell.length_b   1.000
_cell.length_c   1.000
_cell.angle_alpha   90.00
_cell.angle_beta   90.00
_cell.angle_gamma   90.00
#
_symmetry.space_group_name_H-M   'P 1'
#
loop_
_entity.id
_entity.type
_entity.pdbx_description
1 polymer ?
#
loop_
_entity_poly.entity_id
_entity_poly.type
_entity_poly.pdbx_seq_one_letter_code
_entity_poly.pdbx_strand_id
1 'polypeptide(L)'
;MRVGIVQFAPKVEHVQENIEKARKFTDAITPGSVDLLCFPETIFTGYVFPTAESIKPYLELPGSGPTSLFCSDLAKRLRCFVSAGYPERLSGSDTEETQGRVAKNSAVLYGPDGELVGNYQKSNLFDQEVHWALPGPGLSHFSVPSPIDSLSIAICMDLNPWPPSDWRGTDEPYELASYCIKHKVKVLVLLCAWLDSERLTELESDTGTANYWMSRLRPLWQSGAQATDGADRDDIERTVIICNRTGTERGVTFAGTSLVAKTSAAKGVPEIVTVMGRKEEGLRLVDV
;
A
#
# COMPACT_ATOMS: atom_id res chain seq x y z
N MET A 1 2.91 -11.10 15.30
CA MET A 1 2.10 -9.94 14.87
C MET A 1 0.89 -10.46 14.12
N ARG A 2 -0.28 -9.87 14.32
CA ARG A 2 -1.55 -10.22 13.65
C ARG A 2 -1.89 -9.15 12.64
N VAL A 3 -2.02 -9.54 11.38
CA VAL A 3 -2.26 -8.63 10.26
C VAL A 3 -3.63 -8.89 9.66
N GLY A 4 -4.36 -7.81 9.39
CA GLY A 4 -5.55 -7.82 8.55
C GLY A 4 -5.31 -7.12 7.22
N ILE A 5 -5.70 -7.77 6.13
CA ILE A 5 -5.76 -7.15 4.79
C ILE A 5 -7.20 -7.14 4.31
N VAL A 6 -7.66 -5.98 3.83
CA VAL A 6 -9.00 -5.81 3.28
C VAL A 6 -8.91 -5.60 1.78
N GLN A 7 -9.68 -6.37 1.03
CA GLN A 7 -9.77 -6.28 -0.42
C GLN A 7 -11.22 -6.14 -0.83
N PHE A 8 -11.56 -5.15 -1.65
CA PHE A 8 -12.87 -5.07 -2.29
C PHE A 8 -12.85 -4.22 -3.56
N ALA A 9 -13.91 -4.34 -4.36
CA ALA A 9 -14.18 -3.42 -5.45
C ALA A 9 -14.97 -2.21 -4.91
N PRO A 10 -14.36 -1.02 -4.87
CA PRO A 10 -15.09 0.17 -4.49
C PRO A 10 -16.00 0.62 -5.63
N LYS A 11 -17.15 1.17 -5.24
CA LYS A 11 -18.05 1.88 -6.14
C LYS A 11 -17.51 3.31 -6.28
N VAL A 12 -16.93 3.60 -7.44
CA VAL A 12 -16.30 4.88 -7.80
C VAL A 12 -17.18 6.05 -7.38
N GLU A 13 -16.62 7.06 -6.72
CA GLU A 13 -17.32 8.29 -6.30
C GLU A 13 -18.38 8.11 -5.18
N HIS A 14 -18.64 6.88 -4.73
CA HIS A 14 -19.58 6.59 -3.64
C HIS A 14 -18.87 6.37 -2.30
N VAL A 15 -18.20 7.42 -1.81
CA VAL A 15 -17.32 7.38 -0.60
C VAL A 15 -17.99 6.74 0.61
N GLN A 16 -19.20 7.17 0.96
CA GLN A 16 -19.90 6.65 2.14
C GLN A 16 -20.30 5.17 1.99
N GLU A 17 -20.76 4.76 0.80
CA GLU A 17 -21.08 3.34 0.54
C GLU A 17 -19.84 2.45 0.68
N ASN A 18 -18.68 2.93 0.22
CA ASN A 18 -17.42 2.19 0.34
C ASN A 18 -16.93 2.12 1.79
N ILE A 19 -17.10 3.19 2.57
CA ILE A 19 -16.80 3.20 4.02
C ILE A 19 -17.70 2.21 4.75
N GLU A 20 -19.00 2.21 4.49
CA GLU A 20 -19.94 1.25 5.09
C GLU A 20 -19.59 -0.20 4.75
N LYS A 21 -19.17 -0.45 3.50
CA LYS A 21 -18.69 -1.76 3.06
C LYS A 21 -17.45 -2.20 3.84
N ALA A 22 -16.46 -1.31 4.00
CA ALA A 22 -15.28 -1.57 4.83
C ALA A 22 -15.62 -1.82 6.31
N ARG A 23 -16.58 -1.08 6.87
CA ARG A 23 -17.07 -1.31 8.23
C ARG A 23 -17.69 -2.70 8.37
N LYS A 24 -18.50 -3.15 7.40
CA LYS A 24 -19.08 -4.51 7.41
C LYS A 24 -18.02 -5.61 7.42
N PHE A 25 -16.94 -5.46 6.66
CA PHE A 25 -15.84 -6.46 6.67
C PHE A 25 -15.10 -6.54 8.00
N THR A 26 -15.13 -5.47 8.79
CA THR A 26 -14.32 -5.35 10.01
C THR A 26 -15.14 -5.38 11.30
N ASP A 27 -16.46 -5.44 11.20
CA ASP A 27 -17.39 -5.35 12.34
C ASP A 27 -17.14 -6.45 13.38
N ALA A 28 -16.97 -7.68 12.90
CA ALA A 28 -16.76 -8.86 13.74
C ALA A 28 -15.34 -8.98 14.36
N ILE A 29 -14.41 -8.08 14.02
CA ILE A 29 -13.07 -8.12 14.60
C ILE A 29 -13.15 -7.75 16.09
N THR A 30 -12.57 -8.61 16.93
CA THR A 30 -12.51 -8.37 18.37
C THR A 30 -11.41 -7.34 18.70
N PRO A 31 -11.69 -6.31 19.50
CA PRO A 31 -10.66 -5.36 19.92
C PRO A 31 -9.44 -6.04 20.57
N GLY A 32 -8.23 -5.67 20.13
CA GLY A 32 -6.96 -6.27 20.55
C GLY A 32 -6.61 -7.61 19.89
N SER A 33 -7.44 -8.11 18.96
CA SER A 33 -7.16 -9.36 18.22
C SER A 33 -6.35 -9.16 16.94
N VAL A 34 -6.07 -7.91 16.55
CA VAL A 34 -5.28 -7.54 15.37
C VAL A 34 -4.31 -6.44 15.75
N ASP A 35 -3.10 -6.45 15.19
CA ASP A 35 -2.07 -5.45 15.48
C ASP A 35 -2.00 -4.38 14.37
N LEU A 36 -2.21 -4.77 13.11
CA LEU A 36 -2.22 -3.89 11.93
C LEU A 36 -3.32 -4.28 10.94
N LEU A 37 -4.10 -3.32 10.47
CA LEU A 37 -5.13 -3.49 9.45
C LEU A 37 -4.87 -2.57 8.25
N CYS A 38 -4.80 -3.13 7.05
CA CYS A 38 -4.48 -2.41 5.83
C CYS A 38 -5.68 -2.38 4.87
N PHE A 39 -5.85 -1.23 4.22
CA PHE A 39 -6.82 -0.99 3.16
C PHE A 39 -6.11 -0.45 1.92
N PRO A 40 -6.60 -0.77 0.70
CA PRO A 40 -5.88 -0.45 -0.53
C PRO A 40 -5.76 1.05 -0.85
N GLU A 41 -5.03 1.33 -1.93
CA GLU A 41 -4.86 2.65 -2.52
C GLU A 41 -6.21 3.27 -2.92
N THR A 42 -6.43 4.53 -2.53
CA THR A 42 -7.62 5.35 -2.81
C THR A 42 -8.97 4.62 -2.68
N ILE A 43 -9.05 3.68 -1.73
CA ILE A 43 -10.10 2.66 -1.71
C ILE A 43 -11.51 3.25 -1.56
N PHE A 44 -11.67 4.36 -0.85
CA PHE A 44 -13.01 4.92 -0.62
C PHE A 44 -13.53 5.75 -1.79
N THR A 45 -12.65 6.30 -2.63
CA THR A 45 -13.04 7.17 -3.75
C THR A 45 -13.16 6.45 -5.08
N GLY A 46 -12.44 5.33 -5.25
CA GLY A 46 -12.06 4.83 -6.58
C GLY A 46 -10.70 5.37 -7.00
N TYR A 47 -10.22 5.02 -8.18
CA TYR A 47 -8.83 5.28 -8.62
C TYR A 47 -8.71 5.98 -9.97
N VAL A 48 -9.52 5.58 -10.96
CA VAL A 48 -9.45 6.01 -12.35
C VAL A 48 -10.18 7.34 -12.53
N PHE A 49 -9.53 8.44 -12.14
CA PHE A 49 -10.02 9.80 -12.37
C PHE A 49 -9.33 10.41 -13.59
N PRO A 50 -10.01 10.67 -14.72
CA PRO A 50 -9.36 11.10 -15.96
C PRO A 50 -8.85 12.55 -15.95
N THR A 51 -9.30 13.38 -15.01
CA THR A 51 -8.91 14.80 -14.94
C THR A 51 -8.82 15.30 -13.49
N ALA A 52 -8.05 16.36 -13.28
CA ALA A 52 -8.00 17.07 -12.00
C ALA A 52 -9.40 17.50 -11.50
N GLU A 53 -10.27 18.00 -12.39
CA GLU A 53 -11.62 18.39 -12.00
C GLU A 53 -12.50 17.20 -11.60
N SER A 54 -12.27 16.00 -12.16
CA SER A 54 -13.05 14.80 -11.80
C SER A 54 -12.74 14.29 -10.39
N ILE A 55 -11.50 14.42 -9.91
CA ILE A 55 -11.11 13.95 -8.57
C ILE A 55 -11.34 15.01 -7.48
N LYS A 56 -11.35 16.29 -7.86
CA LYS A 56 -11.47 17.45 -6.96
C LYS A 56 -12.58 17.36 -5.90
N PRO A 57 -13.79 16.84 -6.18
CA PRO A 57 -14.85 16.72 -5.17
C PRO A 57 -14.54 15.71 -4.07
N TYR A 58 -13.59 14.81 -4.30
CA TYR A 58 -13.26 13.67 -3.43
C TYR A 58 -11.96 13.87 -2.66
N LEU A 59 -11.29 15.01 -2.83
CA LEU A 59 -10.03 15.31 -2.16
C LEU A 59 -10.25 15.53 -0.67
N GLU A 60 -9.42 14.87 0.12
CA GLU A 60 -9.55 14.90 1.57
C GLU A 60 -8.42 15.68 2.23
N LEU A 61 -8.74 16.35 3.34
CA LEU A 61 -7.71 16.92 4.20
C LEU A 61 -7.15 15.83 5.13
N PRO A 62 -5.81 15.70 5.26
CA PRO A 62 -5.22 14.83 6.25
C PRO A 62 -5.77 15.13 7.65
N GLY A 63 -6.08 14.10 8.43
CA GLY A 63 -6.54 14.25 9.81
C GLY A 63 -8.04 14.56 9.99
N SER A 64 -8.75 14.96 8.94
CA SER A 64 -10.17 15.35 9.06
C SER A 64 -11.08 14.83 7.94
N GLY A 65 -10.52 14.29 6.86
CA GLY A 65 -11.26 13.68 5.77
C GLY A 65 -11.96 12.36 6.12
N PRO A 66 -12.90 11.90 5.28
CA PRO A 66 -13.59 10.63 5.45
C PRO A 66 -12.68 9.43 5.75
N THR A 67 -11.57 9.28 5.05
CA THR A 67 -10.58 8.21 5.27
C THR A 67 -9.90 8.37 6.63
N SER A 68 -9.52 9.59 6.99
CA SER A 68 -8.91 9.91 8.29
C SER A 68 -9.83 9.58 9.45
N LEU A 69 -11.10 9.98 9.37
CA LEU A 69 -12.11 9.70 10.39
C LEU A 69 -12.39 8.20 10.50
N PHE A 70 -12.52 7.50 9.36
CA PHE A 70 -12.69 6.05 9.34
C PHE A 70 -11.52 5.33 10.02
N CYS A 71 -10.28 5.68 9.67
CA CYS A 71 -9.09 5.04 10.23
C CYS A 71 -8.95 5.33 11.73
N SER A 72 -9.17 6.58 12.16
CA SER A 72 -9.14 6.98 13.58
C SER A 72 -10.15 6.19 14.40
N ASP A 73 -11.42 6.16 13.96
CA ASP A 73 -12.50 5.42 14.63
C ASP A 73 -12.18 3.92 14.74
N LEU A 74 -11.74 3.32 13.64
CA LEU A 74 -11.49 1.89 13.56
C LEU A 74 -10.28 1.49 14.39
N ALA A 75 -9.20 2.28 14.35
CA ALA A 75 -7.99 2.05 15.12
C ALA A 75 -8.28 2.11 16.62
N LYS A 76 -9.03 3.13 17.07
CA LYS A 76 -9.46 3.27 18.47
C LYS A 76 -10.39 2.16 18.93
N ARG A 77 -11.36 1.77 18.08
CA ARG A 77 -12.29 0.67 18.39
C ARG A 77 -11.54 -0.65 18.55
N LEU A 78 -10.62 -0.95 17.62
CA LEU A 78 -9.91 -2.22 17.58
C LEU A 78 -8.62 -2.25 18.39
N ARG A 79 -8.15 -1.10 18.89
CA ARG A 79 -6.87 -0.95 19.59
C ARG A 79 -5.70 -1.47 18.76
N CYS A 80 -5.69 -1.13 17.47
CA CYS A 80 -4.69 -1.58 16.51
C CYS A 80 -4.24 -0.42 15.60
N PHE A 81 -3.18 -0.65 14.81
CA PHE A 81 -2.83 0.26 13.74
C PHE A 81 -3.76 0.07 12.54
N VAL A 82 -4.11 1.16 11.86
CA VAL A 82 -4.93 1.13 10.64
C VAL A 82 -4.31 2.01 9.56
N SER A 83 -4.18 1.49 8.35
CA SER A 83 -3.67 2.24 7.20
C SER A 83 -4.59 2.12 5.99
N ALA A 84 -4.81 3.23 5.28
CA ALA A 84 -5.65 3.30 4.10
C ALA A 84 -5.16 4.39 3.13
N GLY A 85 -5.30 4.13 1.82
CA GLY A 85 -4.99 5.09 0.78
C GLY A 85 -6.14 6.05 0.48
N TYR A 86 -5.82 7.29 0.12
CA TYR A 86 -6.80 8.36 -0.17
C TYR A 86 -6.20 9.45 -1.08
N PRO A 87 -7.04 10.21 -1.81
CA PRO A 87 -6.59 11.37 -2.55
C PRO A 87 -6.49 12.59 -1.62
N GLU A 88 -5.26 12.98 -1.28
CA GLU A 88 -4.96 14.10 -0.38
C GLU A 88 -5.07 15.43 -1.11
N ARG A 89 -5.81 16.37 -0.52
CA ARG A 89 -5.89 17.75 -1.00
C ARG A 89 -4.56 18.48 -0.75
N LEU A 90 -4.08 19.22 -1.74
CA LEU A 90 -2.89 20.05 -1.59
C LEU A 90 -3.05 21.08 -0.48
N SER A 91 -1.97 21.28 0.26
CA SER A 91 -1.82 22.27 1.31
C SER A 91 -1.19 23.57 0.76
N GLY A 92 -1.20 24.64 1.56
CA GLY A 92 -0.61 25.92 1.17
C GLY A 92 0.90 25.87 0.87
N SER A 93 1.62 24.85 1.33
CA SER A 93 3.05 24.66 1.02
C SER A 93 3.31 23.96 -0.32
N ASP A 94 2.28 23.41 -0.97
CA ASP A 94 2.41 22.70 -2.26
C ASP A 94 2.18 23.63 -3.48
N THR A 95 1.94 24.92 -3.25
CA THR A 95 1.33 25.81 -4.24
C THR A 95 2.30 26.44 -5.23
N GLU A 96 3.61 26.32 -5.05
CA GLU A 96 4.54 27.13 -5.84
C GLU A 96 4.63 26.72 -7.31
N GLU A 97 4.22 25.51 -7.74
CA GLU A 97 4.16 25.16 -9.16
C GLU A 97 3.38 23.84 -9.42
N THR A 98 2.06 23.87 -9.28
CA THR A 98 1.27 22.62 -9.38
C THR A 98 1.07 22.12 -10.82
N GLN A 99 1.29 22.97 -11.84
CA GLN A 99 1.02 22.69 -13.26
C GLN A 99 -0.38 22.09 -13.50
N GLY A 100 -1.38 22.57 -12.76
CA GLY A 100 -2.77 22.10 -12.90
C GLY A 100 -3.12 20.84 -12.09
N ARG A 101 -2.15 20.22 -11.40
CA ARG A 101 -2.41 19.16 -10.42
C ARG A 101 -3.03 19.75 -9.16
N VAL A 102 -3.88 18.96 -8.51
CA VAL A 102 -4.78 19.45 -7.44
C VAL A 102 -4.69 18.62 -6.16
N ALA A 103 -3.91 17.53 -6.17
CA ALA A 103 -3.84 16.59 -5.06
C ALA A 103 -2.51 15.84 -4.98
N LYS A 104 -2.41 14.93 -4.01
CA LYS A 104 -1.42 13.86 -3.92
C LYS A 104 -2.14 12.53 -3.72
N ASN A 105 -1.54 11.43 -4.14
CA ASN A 105 -1.99 10.10 -3.74
C ASN A 105 -1.27 9.71 -2.46
N SER A 106 -2.02 9.45 -1.39
CA SER A 106 -1.48 9.37 -0.05
C SER A 106 -2.04 8.19 0.73
N ALA A 107 -1.37 7.85 1.82
CA ALA A 107 -1.78 6.81 2.75
C ALA A 107 -1.59 7.29 4.19
N VAL A 108 -2.64 7.19 5.00
CA VAL A 108 -2.56 7.48 6.44
C VAL A 108 -2.16 6.23 7.22
N LEU A 109 -1.57 6.44 8.39
CA LEU A 109 -1.38 5.45 9.44
C LEU A 109 -1.92 6.01 10.74
N TYR A 110 -2.90 5.33 11.32
CA TYR A 110 -3.48 5.66 12.62
C TYR A 110 -3.07 4.65 13.68
N GLY A 111 -2.84 5.14 14.90
CA GLY A 111 -2.45 4.36 16.05
C GLY A 111 -3.63 3.84 16.87
N PRO A 112 -3.38 2.92 17.81
CA PRO A 112 -4.42 2.25 18.61
C PRO A 112 -5.24 3.18 19.53
N ASP A 113 -4.78 4.40 19.74
CA ASP A 113 -5.48 5.49 20.45
C ASP A 113 -6.43 6.29 19.55
N GLY A 114 -6.35 6.09 18.23
CA GLY A 114 -7.07 6.84 17.21
C GLY A 114 -6.30 8.06 16.70
N GLU A 115 -5.05 8.24 17.08
CA GLU A 115 -4.23 9.39 16.66
C GLU A 115 -3.50 9.13 15.34
N LEU A 116 -3.25 10.19 14.57
CA LEU A 116 -2.49 10.11 13.32
C LEU A 116 -1.00 9.89 13.64
N VAL A 117 -0.48 8.75 13.23
CA VAL A 117 0.95 8.37 13.38
C VAL A 117 1.76 8.82 12.19
N GLY A 118 1.20 8.73 10.98
CA GLY A 118 1.92 9.05 9.75
C GLY A 118 1.02 9.33 8.57
N ASN A 119 1.52 10.11 7.62
CA ASN A 119 0.91 10.36 6.33
C ASN A 119 1.99 10.22 5.25
N TYR A 120 1.88 9.18 4.43
CA TYR A 120 2.78 8.89 3.32
C TYR A 120 2.20 9.42 2.01
N GLN A 121 3.04 9.97 1.14
CA GLN A 121 2.66 10.49 -0.18
C GLN A 121 3.43 9.71 -1.25
N LYS A 122 2.69 9.10 -2.18
CA LYS A 122 3.22 8.27 -3.27
C LYS A 122 4.28 9.03 -4.05
N SER A 123 5.45 8.45 -4.19
CA SER A 123 6.61 9.14 -4.76
C SER A 123 6.79 8.82 -6.25
N ASN A 124 6.49 7.59 -6.66
CA ASN A 124 6.50 7.17 -8.05
C ASN A 124 5.06 7.09 -8.58
N LEU A 125 4.67 8.02 -9.44
CA LEU A 125 3.29 8.10 -9.96
C LEU A 125 3.07 7.14 -11.13
N PHE A 126 1.86 6.58 -11.22
CA PHE A 126 1.42 5.86 -12.41
C PHE A 126 0.69 6.81 -13.38
N ASP A 127 0.60 6.42 -14.65
CA ASP A 127 0.01 7.23 -15.73
C ASP A 127 -1.43 7.70 -15.44
N GLN A 128 -2.18 6.99 -14.59
CA GLN A 128 -3.53 7.38 -14.16
C GLN A 128 -3.58 8.57 -13.19
N GLU A 129 -2.42 9.01 -12.68
CA GLU A 129 -2.32 10.01 -11.63
C GLU A 129 -1.59 11.28 -12.09
N VAL A 130 -0.73 11.18 -13.10
CA VAL A 130 0.18 12.27 -13.52
C VAL A 130 -0.52 13.59 -13.87
N HIS A 131 -1.80 13.54 -14.27
CA HIS A 131 -2.61 14.70 -14.61
C HIS A 131 -3.34 15.35 -13.42
N TRP A 132 -3.37 14.72 -12.25
CA TRP A 132 -4.04 15.30 -11.06
C TRP A 132 -3.19 15.29 -9.78
N ALA A 133 -2.20 14.40 -9.67
CA ALA A 133 -1.39 14.19 -8.47
C ALA A 133 0.02 14.76 -8.61
N LEU A 134 0.52 15.45 -7.58
CA LEU A 134 1.95 15.73 -7.40
C LEU A 134 2.66 14.52 -6.76
N PRO A 135 3.93 14.23 -7.11
CA PRO A 135 4.71 13.22 -6.43
C PRO A 135 5.03 13.64 -4.99
N GLY A 136 5.11 12.67 -4.10
CA GLY A 136 5.58 12.83 -2.73
C GLY A 136 7.09 13.04 -2.63
N PRO A 137 7.60 13.35 -1.41
CA PRO A 137 8.99 13.73 -1.20
C PRO A 137 9.99 12.55 -1.22
N GLY A 138 9.52 11.31 -1.33
CA GLY A 138 10.33 10.10 -1.31
C GLY A 138 9.84 9.05 -0.30
N LEU A 139 10.52 7.91 -0.29
CA LEU A 139 10.24 6.81 0.65
C LEU A 139 10.47 7.23 2.12
N SER A 140 9.62 6.74 3.01
CA SER A 140 9.68 7.02 4.44
C SER A 140 9.40 5.75 5.26
N HIS A 141 9.65 5.83 6.57
CA HIS A 141 9.28 4.79 7.52
C HIS A 141 8.93 5.41 8.88
N PHE A 142 8.21 4.65 9.69
CA PHE A 142 7.69 5.03 11.00
C PHE A 142 8.23 4.07 12.05
N SER A 143 8.71 4.62 13.16
CA SER A 143 8.98 3.84 14.38
C SER A 143 7.71 3.80 15.20
N VAL A 144 7.21 2.60 15.48
CA VAL A 144 5.96 2.38 16.22
C VAL A 144 6.17 1.34 17.31
N PRO A 145 5.33 1.30 18.36
CA PRO A 145 5.41 0.24 19.36
C PRO A 145 5.40 -1.19 18.81
N SER A 146 6.00 -2.10 19.58
CA SER A 146 5.92 -3.55 19.38
C SER A 146 4.45 -4.01 19.28
N PRO A 147 4.12 -5.01 18.45
CA PRO A 147 5.02 -5.94 17.75
C PRO A 147 5.51 -5.49 16.36
N ILE A 148 5.19 -4.27 15.92
CA ILE A 148 5.56 -3.79 14.57
C ILE A 148 6.99 -3.23 14.55
N ASP A 149 7.36 -2.43 15.55
CA ASP A 149 8.65 -1.74 15.73
C ASP A 149 9.03 -0.73 14.62
N SER A 150 9.15 -1.16 13.37
CA SER A 150 9.54 -0.32 12.23
C SER A 150 8.75 -0.69 10.97
N LEU A 151 8.00 0.29 10.46
CA LEU A 151 7.06 0.12 9.36
C LEU A 151 7.30 1.12 8.23
N SER A 152 7.34 0.65 6.99
CA SER A 152 7.33 1.51 5.80
C SER A 152 6.02 1.33 5.05
N ILE A 153 5.47 2.44 4.55
CA ILE A 153 4.32 2.44 3.64
C ILE A 153 4.83 2.88 2.28
N ALA A 154 4.44 2.14 1.25
CA ALA A 154 4.62 2.47 -0.14
C ALA A 154 3.28 2.28 -0.87
N ILE A 155 3.11 2.94 -2.00
CA ILE A 155 1.86 2.88 -2.77
C ILE A 155 2.17 2.37 -4.17
N CYS A 156 1.67 1.18 -4.49
CA CYS A 156 1.63 0.59 -5.84
C CYS A 156 2.92 0.80 -6.66
N MET A 157 2.91 1.80 -7.54
CA MET A 157 4.00 2.13 -8.47
C MET A 157 5.33 2.48 -7.78
N ASP A 158 5.35 2.80 -6.49
CA ASP A 158 6.59 2.94 -5.70
C ASP A 158 7.48 1.67 -5.73
N LEU A 159 6.91 0.51 -6.05
CA LEU A 159 7.63 -0.75 -6.23
C LEU A 159 8.44 -0.82 -7.54
N ASN A 160 8.01 -0.07 -8.56
CA ASN A 160 8.64 -0.05 -9.87
C ASN A 160 9.82 0.94 -9.91
N PRO A 161 10.73 0.82 -10.90
CA PRO A 161 11.86 1.73 -11.01
C PRO A 161 11.44 3.20 -11.13
N TRP A 162 12.24 4.08 -10.56
CA TRP A 162 11.95 5.52 -10.53
C TRP A 162 12.61 6.20 -11.73
N PRO A 163 11.91 7.08 -12.47
CA PRO A 163 12.53 7.83 -13.57
C PRO A 163 13.79 8.59 -13.09
N PRO A 164 14.90 8.62 -13.86
CA PRO A 164 15.06 8.10 -15.23
C PRO A 164 15.52 6.64 -15.31
N SER A 165 15.56 5.89 -14.21
CA SER A 165 16.02 4.50 -14.19
C SER A 165 15.14 3.62 -15.09
N ASP A 166 15.78 2.83 -15.96
CA ASP A 166 15.12 1.79 -16.75
C ASP A 166 15.68 0.40 -16.42
N TRP A 167 14.97 -0.65 -16.86
CA TRP A 167 15.28 -2.06 -16.56
C TRP A 167 16.52 -2.62 -17.29
N ARG A 168 17.35 -1.79 -17.93
CA ARG A 168 18.32 -2.27 -18.94
C ARG A 168 19.70 -2.64 -18.39
N GLY A 169 19.93 -2.58 -17.07
CA GLY A 169 21.23 -2.82 -16.42
C GLY A 169 21.27 -4.00 -15.46
N THR A 170 22.48 -4.43 -15.07
CA THR A 170 22.74 -5.54 -14.11
C THR A 170 22.68 -5.11 -12.64
N ASP A 171 22.87 -3.83 -12.35
CA ASP A 171 22.68 -3.21 -11.03
C ASP A 171 21.24 -2.69 -10.92
N GLU A 172 20.31 -3.64 -10.95
CA GLU A 172 18.87 -3.44 -11.15
C GLU A 172 18.25 -2.51 -10.07
N PRO A 173 17.37 -1.57 -10.45
CA PRO A 173 16.73 -0.66 -9.51
C PRO A 173 15.77 -1.42 -8.58
N TYR A 174 16.11 -1.48 -7.29
CA TYR A 174 15.33 -2.06 -6.20
C TYR A 174 15.07 -1.03 -5.09
N GLU A 175 14.68 0.18 -5.46
CA GLU A 175 14.64 1.37 -4.60
C GLU A 175 13.90 1.09 -3.28
N LEU A 176 12.72 0.48 -3.36
CA LEU A 176 11.91 0.16 -2.18
C LEU A 176 12.55 -0.93 -1.29
N ALA A 177 13.07 -2.01 -1.88
CA ALA A 177 13.70 -3.08 -1.12
C ALA A 177 15.02 -2.58 -0.48
N SER A 178 15.85 -1.86 -1.24
CA SER A 178 17.08 -1.24 -0.77
C SER A 178 16.82 -0.23 0.35
N TYR A 179 15.73 0.56 0.26
CA TYR A 179 15.30 1.44 1.33
C TYR A 179 14.97 0.65 2.60
N CYS A 180 14.18 -0.42 2.49
CA CYS A 180 13.80 -1.26 3.63
C CYS A 180 15.02 -1.93 4.31
N ILE A 181 16.03 -2.32 3.53
CA ILE A 181 17.30 -2.87 4.06
C ILE A 181 18.08 -1.77 4.78
N LYS A 182 18.34 -0.64 4.11
CA LYS A 182 19.11 0.48 4.65
C LYS A 182 18.52 1.00 5.98
N HIS A 183 17.20 1.03 6.08
CA HIS A 183 16.48 1.56 7.24
C HIS A 183 16.00 0.47 8.22
N LYS A 184 16.42 -0.80 8.03
CA LYS A 184 16.06 -1.93 8.90
C LYS A 184 14.55 -2.04 9.15
N VAL A 185 13.76 -1.78 8.11
CA VAL A 185 12.30 -1.87 8.16
C VAL A 185 11.90 -3.32 8.39
N LYS A 186 11.04 -3.56 9.38
CA LYS A 186 10.53 -4.91 9.71
C LYS A 186 9.21 -5.23 9.02
N VAL A 187 8.37 -4.21 8.81
CA VAL A 187 7.06 -4.36 8.16
C VAL A 187 6.98 -3.43 6.96
N LEU A 188 6.83 -4.00 5.77
CA LEU A 188 6.60 -3.24 4.54
C LEU A 188 5.13 -3.39 4.14
N VAL A 189 4.42 -2.27 4.02
CA VAL A 189 3.03 -2.21 3.55
C VAL A 189 3.00 -1.55 2.17
N LEU A 190 2.54 -2.29 1.16
CA LEU A 190 2.18 -1.76 -0.15
C LEU A 190 0.66 -1.66 -0.24
N LEU A 191 0.14 -0.45 -0.37
CA LEU A 191 -1.27 -0.21 -0.67
C LEU A 191 -1.42 -0.04 -2.18
N CYS A 192 -2.34 -0.79 -2.80
CA CYS A 192 -2.34 -0.93 -4.25
C CYS A 192 -3.72 -0.74 -4.90
N ALA A 193 -3.70 -0.11 -6.08
CA ALA A 193 -4.67 -0.22 -7.15
C ALA A 193 -3.99 -0.82 -8.39
N TRP A 194 -3.41 -2.01 -8.22
CA TRP A 194 -2.61 -2.69 -9.22
C TRP A 194 -3.47 -3.42 -10.25
N LEU A 195 -3.10 -3.29 -11.51
CA LEU A 195 -3.85 -3.82 -12.66
C LEU A 195 -3.75 -5.34 -12.77
N ASP A 196 -4.82 -5.97 -13.21
CA ASP A 196 -4.82 -7.40 -13.54
C ASP A 196 -3.79 -7.68 -14.66
N SER A 197 -3.01 -8.75 -14.52
CA SER A 197 -2.00 -9.12 -15.50
C SER A 197 -2.57 -9.68 -16.80
N GLU A 198 -3.85 -10.05 -16.81
CA GLU A 198 -4.57 -10.75 -17.87
C GLU A 198 -3.97 -12.12 -18.25
N ARG A 199 -3.04 -12.63 -17.43
CA ARG A 199 -2.40 -13.93 -17.62
C ARG A 199 -3.00 -14.95 -16.67
N LEU A 200 -3.13 -16.19 -17.13
CA LEU A 200 -3.58 -17.32 -16.28
C LEU A 200 -4.87 -16.98 -15.52
N THR A 201 -5.87 -16.47 -16.25
CA THR A 201 -7.13 -15.95 -15.69
C THR A 201 -8.04 -17.04 -15.13
N GLU A 202 -7.73 -18.31 -15.44
CA GLU A 202 -8.32 -19.51 -14.86
C GLU A 202 -7.90 -19.76 -13.40
N LEU A 203 -6.80 -19.15 -12.94
CA LEU A 203 -6.33 -19.28 -11.57
C LEU A 203 -7.10 -18.34 -10.63
N GLU A 204 -7.33 -18.81 -9.40
CA GLU A 204 -8.07 -18.07 -8.38
C GLU A 204 -7.44 -16.71 -8.07
N SER A 205 -6.10 -16.65 -8.00
CA SER A 205 -5.30 -15.45 -7.78
C SER A 205 -4.45 -15.11 -9.01
N ASP A 206 -4.07 -13.84 -9.15
CA ASP A 206 -3.14 -13.38 -10.18
C ASP A 206 -1.69 -13.72 -9.83
N THR A 207 -1.28 -14.95 -10.16
CA THR A 207 0.08 -15.42 -9.92
C THR A 207 1.13 -14.63 -10.70
N GLY A 208 0.78 -14.07 -11.86
CA GLY A 208 1.67 -13.21 -12.63
C GLY A 208 2.04 -11.96 -11.86
N THR A 209 1.02 -11.28 -11.33
CA THR A 209 1.18 -10.09 -10.48
C THR A 209 1.88 -10.41 -9.16
N ALA A 210 1.50 -11.50 -8.47
CA ALA A 210 2.14 -11.90 -7.21
C ALA A 210 3.65 -12.20 -7.39
N ASN A 211 4.00 -12.94 -8.44
CA ASN A 211 5.40 -13.24 -8.77
C ASN A 211 6.18 -11.97 -9.14
N TYR A 212 5.55 -11.05 -9.87
CA TYR A 212 6.15 -9.76 -10.19
C TYR A 212 6.45 -8.96 -8.91
N TRP A 213 5.51 -8.89 -7.96
CA TRP A 213 5.76 -8.18 -6.72
C TRP A 213 6.93 -8.77 -5.92
N MET A 214 6.96 -10.10 -5.78
CA MET A 214 8.05 -10.76 -5.05
C MET A 214 9.41 -10.60 -5.75
N SER A 215 9.44 -10.56 -7.09
CA SER A 215 10.67 -10.31 -7.84
C SER A 215 11.18 -8.88 -7.66
N ARG A 216 10.30 -7.88 -7.56
CA ARG A 216 10.66 -6.49 -7.23
C ARG A 216 11.14 -6.29 -5.79
N LEU A 217 10.86 -7.25 -4.92
CA LEU A 217 11.34 -7.28 -3.53
C LEU A 217 12.44 -8.31 -3.31
N ARG A 218 13.06 -8.82 -4.39
CA ARG A 218 14.09 -9.87 -4.35
C ARG A 218 15.22 -9.61 -3.35
N PRO A 219 15.77 -8.39 -3.20
CA PRO A 219 16.80 -8.14 -2.19
C PRO A 219 16.38 -8.43 -0.73
N LEU A 220 15.08 -8.48 -0.43
CA LEU A 220 14.59 -8.78 0.92
C LEU A 220 14.67 -10.26 1.30
N TRP A 221 14.78 -11.16 0.32
CA TRP A 221 14.77 -12.62 0.55
C TRP A 221 15.86 -13.38 -0.18
N GLN A 222 16.48 -12.83 -1.22
CA GLN A 222 17.59 -13.47 -1.92
C GLN A 222 18.92 -12.80 -1.58
N SER A 223 19.88 -13.62 -1.17
CA SER A 223 21.27 -13.21 -1.05
C SER A 223 21.87 -13.02 -2.46
N GLY A 224 22.10 -11.77 -2.87
CA GLY A 224 22.84 -11.46 -4.11
C GLY A 224 24.37 -11.52 -3.91
N ALA A 225 25.11 -11.85 -4.97
CA ALA A 225 26.58 -11.90 -5.02
C ALA A 225 27.26 -10.51 -5.11
N GLN A 226 26.49 -9.41 -5.12
CA GLN A 226 26.99 -8.05 -5.27
C GLN A 226 26.27 -7.10 -4.30
N ALA A 227 26.68 -7.09 -3.02
CA ALA A 227 26.51 -5.88 -2.21
C ALA A 227 27.67 -4.96 -2.58
N THR A 228 27.54 -4.28 -3.71
CA THR A 228 28.34 -3.09 -3.96
C THR A 228 27.82 -2.01 -3.03
N ASP A 229 28.71 -1.46 -2.23
CA ASP A 229 28.53 -0.32 -1.32
C ASP A 229 27.89 -0.61 0.04
N GLY A 230 28.64 -1.33 0.89
CA GLY A 230 28.78 -1.01 2.33
C GLY A 230 27.53 -1.00 3.23
N ALA A 231 26.36 -1.34 2.71
CA ALA A 231 25.16 -1.55 3.52
C ALA A 231 25.34 -2.87 4.27
N ASP A 232 25.63 -2.78 5.58
CA ASP A 232 25.57 -3.91 6.50
C ASP A 232 24.26 -4.67 6.25
N ARG A 233 24.38 -5.85 5.66
CA ARG A 233 23.24 -6.73 5.41
C ARG A 233 22.71 -7.16 6.77
N ASP A 234 21.42 -6.94 7.00
CA ASP A 234 20.75 -7.50 8.15
C ASP A 234 20.00 -8.79 7.76
N ASP A 235 20.01 -9.77 8.64
CA ASP A 235 19.20 -11.00 8.50
C ASP A 235 17.83 -10.83 9.16
N ILE A 236 17.26 -9.62 9.07
CA ILE A 236 15.97 -9.32 9.69
C ILE A 236 14.89 -10.05 8.88
N GLU A 237 14.13 -10.91 9.57
CA GLU A 237 12.87 -11.41 9.05
C GLU A 237 11.88 -10.24 8.95
N ARG A 238 11.32 -10.06 7.76
CA ARG A 238 10.38 -8.98 7.44
C ARG A 238 9.03 -9.55 7.08
N THR A 239 7.99 -8.80 7.44
CA THR A 239 6.64 -9.03 6.93
C THR A 239 6.39 -8.07 5.77
N VAL A 240 6.03 -8.61 4.60
CA VAL A 240 5.60 -7.85 3.43
C VAL A 240 4.09 -8.02 3.30
N ILE A 241 3.36 -6.90 3.30
CA ILE A 241 1.91 -6.83 3.18
C ILE A 241 1.60 -6.10 1.88
N ILE A 242 0.92 -6.77 0.95
CA ILE A 242 0.45 -6.14 -0.29
C ILE A 242 -1.08 -6.16 -0.26
N CYS A 243 -1.67 -4.98 -0.07
CA CYS A 243 -3.09 -4.79 0.07
C CYS A 243 -3.63 -4.10 -1.19
N ASN A 244 -4.18 -4.89 -2.11
CA ASN A 244 -4.66 -4.44 -3.40
C ASN A 244 -6.18 -4.43 -3.46
N ARG A 245 -6.77 -3.50 -4.22
CA ARG A 245 -8.21 -3.56 -4.53
C ARG A 245 -8.50 -4.59 -5.61
N THR A 246 -9.79 -4.91 -5.76
CA THR A 246 -10.30 -5.73 -6.87
C THR A 246 -11.32 -4.93 -7.70
N GLY A 247 -11.93 -5.60 -8.68
CA GLY A 247 -13.02 -5.10 -9.51
C GLY A 247 -12.56 -4.42 -10.79
N THR A 248 -13.54 -3.87 -11.49
CA THR A 248 -13.34 -3.12 -12.72
C THR A 248 -13.91 -1.72 -12.56
N GLU A 249 -13.15 -0.73 -13.00
CA GLU A 249 -13.48 0.68 -12.91
C GLU A 249 -13.21 1.36 -14.24
N ARG A 250 -14.23 1.93 -14.88
CA ARG A 250 -14.09 2.69 -16.13
C ARG A 250 -13.28 1.93 -17.22
N GLY A 251 -13.46 0.61 -17.30
CA GLY A 251 -12.77 -0.26 -18.26
C GLY A 251 -11.41 -0.79 -17.80
N VAL A 252 -10.92 -0.38 -16.63
CA VAL A 252 -9.65 -0.84 -16.03
C VAL A 252 -9.95 -1.93 -15.00
N THR A 253 -9.29 -3.09 -15.10
CA THR A 253 -9.48 -4.21 -14.15
C THR A 253 -8.29 -4.33 -13.22
N PHE A 254 -8.55 -4.51 -11.92
CA PHE A 254 -7.54 -4.65 -10.88
C PHE A 254 -7.34 -6.10 -10.46
N ALA A 255 -6.10 -6.45 -10.12
CA ALA A 255 -5.68 -7.83 -9.91
C ALA A 255 -6.27 -8.50 -8.66
N GLY A 256 -6.84 -7.75 -7.71
CA GLY A 256 -7.08 -8.26 -6.35
C GLY A 256 -5.79 -8.86 -5.81
N THR A 257 -5.82 -10.13 -5.43
CA THR A 257 -4.59 -10.88 -5.11
C THR A 257 -3.80 -10.30 -3.95
N SER A 258 -4.47 -9.61 -3.01
CA SER A 258 -3.84 -9.14 -1.79
C SER A 258 -3.16 -10.30 -1.06
N LEU A 259 -1.96 -10.08 -0.54
CA LEU A 259 -1.15 -11.13 0.07
C LEU A 259 -0.34 -10.63 1.25
N VAL A 260 0.06 -11.57 2.11
CA VAL A 260 1.05 -11.36 3.17
C VAL A 260 2.15 -12.39 2.98
N ALA A 261 3.40 -11.96 3.06
CA ALA A 261 4.57 -12.81 2.95
C ALA A 261 5.58 -12.53 4.06
N LYS A 262 6.35 -13.55 4.42
CA LYS A 262 7.58 -13.42 5.23
C LYS A 262 8.80 -13.52 4.34
N THR A 263 9.76 -12.64 4.56
CA THR A 263 11.01 -12.60 3.78
C THR A 263 12.21 -12.50 4.72
N SER A 264 13.24 -13.30 4.49
CA SER A 264 14.55 -13.10 5.10
C SER A 264 15.65 -13.56 4.13
N ALA A 265 16.81 -12.91 4.21
CA ALA A 265 17.96 -13.28 3.38
C ALA A 265 18.45 -14.70 3.68
N ALA A 266 18.35 -15.17 4.93
CA ALA A 266 18.69 -16.54 5.31
C ALA A 266 17.75 -17.60 4.71
N LYS A 267 16.46 -17.30 4.51
CA LYS A 267 15.52 -18.26 3.91
C LYS A 267 15.75 -18.43 2.40
N GLY A 268 16.26 -17.41 1.71
CA GLY A 268 16.56 -17.48 0.28
C GLY A 268 15.33 -17.46 -0.64
N VAL A 269 14.11 -17.54 -0.07
CA VAL A 269 12.81 -17.55 -0.77
C VAL A 269 11.75 -16.86 0.10
N PRO A 270 10.75 -16.19 -0.50
CA PRO A 270 9.63 -15.62 0.24
C PRO A 270 8.62 -16.71 0.61
N GLU A 271 8.08 -16.64 1.83
CA GLU A 271 7.03 -17.51 2.33
C GLU A 271 5.69 -16.76 2.27
N ILE A 272 4.82 -17.12 1.31
CA ILE A 272 3.47 -16.54 1.22
C ILE A 272 2.59 -17.16 2.32
N VAL A 273 2.15 -16.34 3.26
CA VAL A 273 1.32 -16.74 4.41
C VAL A 273 -0.16 -16.80 4.03
N THR A 274 -0.61 -15.83 3.22
CA THR A 274 -1.97 -15.80 2.66
C THR A 274 -1.99 -15.07 1.33
N VAL A 275 -2.94 -15.44 0.49
CA VAL A 275 -3.27 -14.76 -0.76
C VAL A 275 -4.80 -14.76 -0.94
N MET A 276 -5.36 -13.63 -1.36
CA MET A 276 -6.77 -13.49 -1.71
C MET A 276 -7.00 -13.76 -3.19
N GLY A 277 -8.21 -14.15 -3.58
CA GLY A 277 -8.55 -14.34 -4.99
C GLY A 277 -8.58 -13.03 -5.78
N ARG A 278 -8.58 -13.10 -7.13
CA ARG A 278 -8.66 -11.94 -8.01
C ARG A 278 -9.90 -11.09 -7.78
N LYS A 279 -11.05 -11.76 -7.61
CA LYS A 279 -12.38 -11.16 -7.45
C LYS A 279 -12.91 -11.27 -6.02
N GLU A 280 -12.09 -11.79 -5.12
CA GLU A 280 -12.49 -11.95 -3.74
C GLU A 280 -12.67 -10.58 -3.09
N GLU A 281 -13.77 -10.41 -2.36
CA GLU A 281 -13.94 -9.28 -1.47
C GLU A 281 -14.06 -9.76 -0.03
N GLY A 282 -13.36 -9.09 0.89
CA GLY A 282 -13.42 -9.44 2.29
C GLY A 282 -12.20 -8.98 3.08
N LEU A 283 -12.07 -9.60 4.24
CA LEU A 283 -10.96 -9.46 5.17
C LEU A 283 -10.24 -10.80 5.27
N ARG A 284 -8.90 -10.79 5.26
CA ARG A 284 -8.07 -11.90 5.73
C ARG A 284 -7.31 -11.48 6.97
N LEU A 285 -7.42 -12.27 8.03
CA LEU A 285 -6.61 -12.14 9.26
C LEU A 285 -5.58 -13.27 9.28
N VAL A 286 -4.32 -12.93 9.53
CA VAL A 286 -3.22 -13.90 9.62
C VAL A 286 -2.26 -13.58 10.75
N ASP A 287 -1.69 -14.62 11.34
CA ASP A 287 -0.57 -14.55 12.26
C ASP A 287 0.75 -14.62 11.49
N VAL A 288 1.64 -13.67 11.76
CA VAL A 288 3.00 -13.58 11.21
C VAL A 288 4.03 -13.35 12.30
#